data_AF-A0A950V3L1-F1
#
_entry.id   AF-A0A950V3L1-F1
#
_cell.length_a   1.000
_cell.length_b   1.000
_cell.length_c   1.000
_cell.angle_alpha   90.00
_cell.angle_beta   90.00
_cell.angle_gamma   90.00
#
_symmetry.space_group_name_H-M   'P 1'
#
loop_
_entity.id
_entity.type
_entity.pdbx_description
1 polymer ?
#
loop_
_entity_poly.entity_id
_entity_poly.type
_entity_poly.pdbx_seq_one_letter_code
_entity_poly.pdbx_strand_id
1 'polypeptide(L)' 'SERRLTLDEGLPRRPWYKHMIYSPGWYTGYAPKTLPGIREAIEERRYADADPEIVKVAKVLQAESELIDQAAQDLEKGR' A
#
# COMPACT_ATOMS: atom_id res chain seq x y z
N SER A 1 -0.34 -12.72 -2.30
CA SER A 1 -1.71 -12.53 -2.83
C SER A 1 -2.00 -11.07 -2.73
N GLU A 2 -2.49 -10.42 -3.79
CA GLU A 2 -2.72 -8.98 -3.85
C GLU A 2 -3.52 -8.42 -2.65
N ARG A 3 -4.39 -9.23 -2.03
CA ARG A 3 -5.12 -8.86 -0.80
C ARG A 3 -4.22 -8.42 0.35
N ARG A 4 -2.96 -8.88 0.43
CA ARG A 4 -1.98 -8.44 1.45
C ARG A 4 -1.59 -6.97 1.30
N LEU A 5 -1.77 -6.39 0.12
CA LEU A 5 -1.50 -4.99 -0.18
C LEU A 5 -2.64 -4.04 0.24
N THR A 6 -3.64 -4.56 0.97
CA THR A 6 -4.80 -3.81 1.43
C THR A 6 -4.82 -3.63 2.94
N LEU A 7 -5.40 -2.53 3.42
CA LEU A 7 -5.66 -2.28 4.83
C LEU A 7 -7.11 -1.88 5.06
N ASP A 8 -7.72 -2.41 6.13
CA ASP A 8 -9.13 -2.13 6.49
C ASP A 8 -9.40 -0.68 6.85
N GLU A 9 -8.40 0.06 7.32
CA GLU A 9 -8.51 1.51 7.55
C GLU A 9 -8.61 2.30 6.24
N GLY A 10 -8.06 1.78 5.14
CA GLY A 10 -7.97 2.43 3.84
C GLY A 10 -7.13 3.71 3.84
N LEU A 11 -7.30 4.51 2.79
CA LEU A 11 -6.53 5.73 2.60
C LEU A 11 -7.12 6.91 3.40
N PRO A 12 -6.28 7.88 3.83
CA PRO A 12 -6.74 9.11 4.44
C PRO A 12 -7.83 9.80 3.61
N ARG A 13 -8.92 10.23 4.26
CA ARG A 13 -10.11 10.87 3.67
C ARG A 13 -10.93 9.99 2.70
N ARG A 14 -10.43 8.82 2.35
CA ARG A 14 -11.03 7.89 1.38
C ARG A 14 -10.99 6.46 1.92
N PRO A 15 -11.62 6.19 3.07
CA PRO A 15 -11.48 4.90 3.73
C PRO A 15 -11.98 3.73 2.88
N TRP A 16 -12.78 3.95 1.84
CA TRP A 16 -13.21 2.90 0.90
C TRP A 16 -12.11 2.44 -0.08
N TYR A 17 -11.06 3.23 -0.31
CA TYR A 17 -9.88 2.77 -1.05
C TYR A 17 -8.93 2.06 -0.09
N LYS A 18 -8.95 0.73 -0.14
CA LYS A 18 -8.18 -0.14 0.76
C LYS A 18 -6.77 -0.46 0.27
N HIS A 19 -6.53 -0.32 -1.04
CA HIS A 19 -5.28 -0.74 -1.65
C HIS A 19 -4.20 0.35 -1.48
N MET A 20 -3.09 -0.02 -0.84
CA MET A 20 -2.07 0.94 -0.41
C MET A 20 -1.01 1.25 -1.46
N ILE A 21 -0.93 0.44 -2.53
CA ILE A 21 0.10 0.60 -3.58
C ILE A 21 -0.42 1.41 -4.77
N TYR A 22 -1.71 1.27 -5.11
CA TYR A 22 -2.34 2.02 -6.19
C TYR A 22 -3.77 2.41 -5.82
N SER A 23 -4.18 3.62 -6.19
CA SER A 23 -5.59 4.07 -6.15
C SER A 23 -5.81 5.17 -7.18
N PRO A 24 -7.07 5.49 -7.55
CA PRO A 24 -7.36 6.74 -8.23
C PRO A 24 -6.83 7.92 -7.42
N GLY A 25 -6.12 8.85 -8.09
CA GLY A 25 -5.59 10.02 -7.42
C GLY A 25 -6.68 11.05 -7.15
N TRP A 26 -6.52 11.81 -6.07
CA TRP A 26 -7.55 12.74 -5.58
C TRP A 26 -7.84 13.89 -6.57
N TYR A 27 -6.79 14.47 -7.17
CA TYR A 27 -6.90 15.59 -8.11
C TYR A 27 -6.43 15.26 -9.54
N THR A 28 -6.03 14.01 -9.81
CA THR A 28 -5.49 13.61 -11.13
C THR A 28 -6.55 13.03 -12.06
N GLY A 29 -7.83 13.11 -11.70
CA GLY A 29 -8.92 12.50 -12.47
C GLY A 29 -8.81 10.97 -12.49
N TYR A 30 -8.89 10.36 -13.68
CA TYR A 30 -8.85 8.89 -13.85
C TYR A 30 -7.46 8.26 -13.73
N ALA A 31 -6.38 9.05 -13.67
CA ALA A 31 -5.03 8.49 -13.60
C ALA A 31 -4.79 7.84 -12.21
N PRO A 32 -4.33 6.58 -12.16
CA PRO A 32 -3.96 5.96 -10.90
C PRO A 32 -2.71 6.63 -10.33
N LYS A 33 -2.68 6.84 -9.01
CA LYS A 33 -1.49 7.19 -8.26
C LYS A 33 -0.90 5.96 -7.60
N THR A 34 0.42 5.84 -7.69
CA THR A 34 1.21 4.93 -6.87
C THR A 34 1.41 5.50 -5.48
N LEU A 35 1.45 4.64 -4.46
CA LEU A 35 1.69 5.02 -3.06
C LEU A 35 0.87 6.27 -2.63
N PRO A 36 -0.46 6.26 -2.86
CA PRO A 36 -1.27 7.47 -2.89
C PRO A 36 -1.22 8.27 -1.58
N GLY A 37 -1.29 7.61 -0.41
CA GLY A 37 -1.22 8.30 0.89
C GLY A 37 0.07 9.10 1.07
N ILE A 38 1.21 8.53 0.68
CA ILE A 38 2.54 9.16 0.80
C ILE A 38 2.68 10.29 -0.23
N ARG A 39 2.40 9.99 -1.51
CA ARG A 39 2.63 10.95 -2.59
C ARG A 39 1.71 12.15 -2.50
N GLU A 40 0.44 11.96 -2.19
CA GLU A 40 -0.51 13.06 -2.04
C GLU A 40 -0.17 13.93 -0.82
N ALA A 41 0.28 13.34 0.30
CA ALA A 41 0.75 14.10 1.45
C ALA A 41 1.96 15.01 1.10
N ILE A 42 2.93 14.48 0.35
CA ILE A 42 4.10 15.24 -0.12
C ILE A 42 3.71 16.35 -1.10
N GLU A 43 2.85 16.04 -2.08
CA GLU A 43 2.36 16.99 -3.09
C GLU A 43 1.59 18.16 -2.44
N GLU A 44 0.79 17.87 -1.42
CA GLU A 44 0.05 18.88 -0.64
C GLU A 44 0.90 19.54 0.47
N ARG A 45 2.21 19.24 0.53
CA ARG A 45 3.15 19.74 1.54
C ARG A 45 2.77 19.43 2.99
N ARG A 46 1.96 18.39 3.21
CA ARG A 46 1.62 17.86 4.55
C ARG A 46 2.57 16.72 4.93
N TYR A 47 3.85 17.05 5.11
CA TYR A 47 4.89 16.05 5.36
C TYR A 47 4.65 15.21 6.62
N ALA A 48 4.05 15.79 7.67
CA ALA A 48 3.68 15.06 8.87
C ALA A 48 2.67 13.93 8.62
N ASP A 49 1.86 14.03 7.56
CA ASP A 49 0.91 12.98 7.17
C ASP A 49 1.58 11.88 6.33
N ALA A 50 2.76 12.14 5.75
CA ALA A 50 3.49 11.15 4.95
C ALA A 50 4.13 10.07 5.82
N ASP A 51 4.68 10.44 6.98
CA ASP A 51 5.35 9.52 7.90
C ASP A 51 4.48 8.31 8.31
N PRO A 52 3.23 8.48 8.80
CA PRO A 52 2.38 7.34 9.13
C PRO A 52 2.00 6.51 7.89
N GLU A 53 1.83 7.13 6.73
CA GLU A 53 1.50 6.41 5.49
C GLU A 53 2.70 5.58 4.98
N ILE A 54 3.93 6.06 5.17
CA ILE A 54 5.16 5.28 4.90
C ILE A 54 5.16 4.00 5.73
N VAL A 55 4.86 4.08 7.02
CA VAL A 55 4.82 2.92 7.92
C VAL A 55 3.76 1.91 7.46
N LYS A 56 2.58 2.37 7.05
CA LYS A 56 1.50 1.52 6.55
C LYS A 56 1.89 0.81 5.24
N VAL A 57 2.48 1.54 4.30
CA VAL A 57 2.95 0.97 3.03
C VAL A 57 4.06 -0.05 3.27
N ALA A 58 5.03 0.27 4.13
CA ALA A 58 6.09 -0.67 4.49
C ALA A 58 5.52 -1.96 5.10
N LYS A 59 4.52 -1.84 5.98
CA LYS A 59 3.85 -2.99 6.60
C LYS A 59 3.22 -3.92 5.57
N VAL A 60 2.49 -3.39 4.57
CA VAL A 60 1.84 -4.26 3.57
C VAL A 60 2.83 -4.88 2.59
N LEU A 61 3.92 -4.18 2.24
CA LEU A 61 4.98 -4.73 1.40
C LEU A 61 5.71 -5.86 2.13
N GLN A 62 6.01 -5.67 3.41
CA GLN A 62 6.61 -6.70 4.25
C GLN A 62 5.71 -7.94 4.34
N ALA A 63 4.40 -7.74 4.57
CA ALA A 63 3.43 -8.84 4.66
C ALA A 63 3.25 -9.62 3.34
N GLU A 64 3.43 -8.97 2.18
CA GLU A 64 3.42 -9.66 0.89
C GLU A 64 4.76 -10.37 0.62
N SER A 65 5.89 -9.78 0.99
CA SER A 65 7.21 -10.43 0.91
C SER A 65 7.23 -11.73 1.72
N GLU A 66 6.78 -11.70 2.97
CA GLU A 66 6.70 -12.88 3.83
C GLU A 66 5.83 -13.99 3.25
N LEU A 67 4.74 -13.63 2.56
CA LEU A 67 3.89 -14.61 1.89
C LEU A 67 4.58 -15.26 0.69
N ILE A 68 5.33 -14.47 -0.08
CA ILE A 68 6.12 -14.99 -1.22
C ILE A 68 7.23 -15.91 -0.71
N ASP A 69 7.94 -15.50 0.34
CA ASP A 69 9.01 -16.29 0.94
C ASP A 69 8.48 -17.63 1.48
N GLN A 70 7.32 -17.61 2.16
CA GLN A 70 6.68 -18.83 2.64
C GLN A 70 6.31 -19.77 1.48
N ALA A 71 5.69 -19.23 0.42
CA ALA A 71 5.31 -20.03 -0.74
C ALA A 71 6.53 -20.63 -1.46
N ALA A 72 7.64 -19.89 -1.53
CA ALA A 72 8.90 -20.38 -2.09
C ALA A 72 9.47 -21.54 -1.27
N GLN A 73 9.50 -21.40 0.06
CA GLN A 73 9.98 -22.46 0.96
C GLN A 73 9.12 -23.73 0.89
N ASP A 74 7.80 -23.59 0.77
CA ASP A 74 6.90 -24.74 0.68
C ASP A 74 7.13 -25.51 -0.64
N LEU A 75 7.42 -24.81 -1.74
CA LEU A 75 7.79 -25.42 -3.01
C LEU A 75 9.13 -26.17 -2.93
N GLU A 76 10.12 -25.62 -2.21
CA GLU A 76 11.43 -26.26 -2.02
C GLU A 76 11.32 -27.53 -1.16
N LYS A 77 10.51 -27.51 -0.09
CA LYS A 77 10.31 -28.67 0.81
C LYS A 77 9.49 -29.78 0.17
N GLY A 78 8.59 -29.44 -0.75
CA GLY A 78 7.78 -30.40 -1.49
C GLY A 78 8.50 -31.07 -2.66
N ARG A 79 9.76 -30.71 -2.92
CA ARG A 79 10.63 -31.25 -3.97
C ARG A 79 11.60 -32.28 -3.41
#